data_AF-A0A941DRG6-F1
#
_entry.id   AF-A0A941DRG6-F1
#
_cell.length_a   1.000
_cell.length_b   1.000
_cell.length_c   1.000
_cell.angle_alpha   90.00
_cell.angle_beta   90.00
_cell.angle_gamma   90.00
#
_symmetry.space_group_name_H-M   'P 1'
#
loop_
_entity.id
_entity.type
_entity.pdbx_description
1 polymer ?
#
loop_
_entity_poly.entity_id
_entity_poly.type
_entity_poly.pdbx_seq_one_letter_code
_entity_poly.pdbx_strand_id
1 'polypeptide(L)' 'GGIALVMGAEGEGMRRLTRETCDHLVSIPMLGSVESLNVSVASGVCLYEARRQRTVKA' A
#
# COMPACT_ATOMS: atom_id res chain seq x y z
N GLY A 1 6.10 8.84 13.66
CA GLY A 1 5.45 7.82 14.53
C GLY A 1 5.39 6.49 13.82
N GLY A 2 4.87 5.46 14.50
CA GLY A 2 4.51 4.18 13.86
C GLY A 2 3.34 4.37 12.89
N ILE A 3 3.34 3.64 11.78
CA ILE A 3 2.24 3.57 10.81
C ILE A 3 1.99 2.09 10.54
N ALA A 4 0.73 1.68 10.57
CA ALA A 4 0.31 0.35 10.11
C ALA A 4 0.01 0.41 8.61
N LEU A 5 0.52 -0.55 7.85
CA LEU A 5 0.16 -0.75 6.45
C LEU A 5 -0.86 -1.88 6.37
N VAL A 6 -2.03 -1.61 5.80
CA VAL A 6 -3.09 -2.59 5.60
C VAL A 6 -3.19 -2.86 4.10
N MET A 7 -3.08 -4.14 3.71
CA MET A 7 -3.09 -4.56 2.32
C MET A 7 -4.30 -5.46 2.07
N GLY A 8 -4.95 -5.27 0.91
CA GLY A 8 -6.03 -6.13 0.44
C GLY A 8 -5.50 -7.37 -0.28
N ALA A 9 -6.43 -8.16 -0.83
CA ALA A 9 -6.08 -9.25 -1.74
C ALA A 9 -5.71 -8.71 -3.14
N GLU A 10 -5.04 -9.54 -3.94
CA GLU A 10 -4.84 -9.25 -5.38
C GLU A 10 -6.18 -9.21 -6.11
N GLY A 11 -6.28 -8.43 -7.19
CA GLY A 11 -7.53 -8.23 -7.93
C GLY A 11 -8.52 -7.34 -7.17
N GLU A 12 -9.44 -7.94 -6.40
CA GLU A 12 -10.54 -7.23 -5.72
C GLU A 12 -10.06 -6.20 -4.67
N GLY A 13 -8.82 -6.32 -4.21
CA GLY A 13 -8.24 -5.35 -3.28
C GLY A 13 -8.78 -5.51 -1.87
N MET A 14 -9.04 -4.37 -1.22
CA MET A 14 -9.44 -4.31 0.18
C MET A 14 -10.96 -4.33 0.33
N ARG A 15 -11.46 -5.13 1.28
CA ARG A 15 -12.88 -5.15 1.63
C ARG A 15 -13.35 -3.76 2.06
N ARG A 16 -14.57 -3.40 1.70
CA ARG A 16 -15.18 -2.08 1.97
C ARG A 16 -15.01 -1.62 3.42
N LEU A 17 -15.41 -2.44 4.39
CA LEU A 17 -15.33 -2.05 5.81
C LEU A 17 -13.89 -1.84 6.26
N THR A 18 -12.95 -2.69 5.83
CA THR A 18 -11.52 -2.51 6.13
C THR A 18 -11.01 -1.19 5.56
N ARG A 19 -11.43 -0.85 4.34
CA ARG A 19 -11.09 0.42 3.67
C ARG A 19 -11.65 1.63 4.42
N GLU A 20 -12.89 1.55 4.91
CA GLU A 20 -13.55 2.63 5.67
C GLU A 20 -12.93 2.86 7.05
N THR A 21 -12.32 1.84 7.66
CA THR A 21 -11.60 1.96 8.94
C THR A 21 -10.18 2.54 8.80
N CYS A 22 -9.63 2.61 7.59
CA CYS A 22 -8.28 3.15 7.39
C CYS A 22 -8.29 4.68 7.42
N ASP A 23 -7.34 5.30 8.14
CA ASP A 23 -7.21 6.76 8.20
C ASP A 23 -6.89 7.38 6.83
N HIS A 24 -6.10 6.65 6.02
CA HIS A 24 -5.67 7.06 4.71
C HIS A 24 -5.76 5.91 3.72
N LEU A 25 -6.08 6.26 2.47
CA LEU A 25 -6.09 5.34 1.34
C LEU A 25 -5.06 5.78 0.32
N VAL A 26 -4.21 4.84 -0.08
CA VAL A 26 -3.15 5.06 -1.07
C VAL A 26 -3.19 3.94 -2.09
N SER A 27 -2.71 4.24 -3.30
CA SER A 27 -2.56 3.25 -4.37
C SER A 27 -1.18 3.39 -5.01
N ILE A 28 -0.64 2.28 -5.51
CA ILE A 28 0.52 2.30 -6.40
C ILE A 28 -0.02 2.55 -7.81
N PRO A 29 0.44 3.60 -8.52
CA PRO A 29 0.00 3.85 -9.89
C PRO A 29 0.36 2.67 -10.80
N MET A 30 -0.66 2.03 -11.39
CA MET A 30 -0.46 0.95 -12.36
C MET A 30 -0.32 1.53 -13.76
N LEU A 31 0.55 0.93 -14.58
CA LEU A 31 0.72 1.28 -15.98
C LEU A 31 0.38 0.06 -16.84
N GLY A 32 -0.34 0.28 -17.93
CA GLY A 32 -0.73 -0.79 -18.86
C GLY A 32 -1.98 -1.55 -18.42
N SER A 33 -2.04 -2.84 -18.74
CA SER A 33 -3.25 -3.68 -18.61
C SER A 33 -3.35 -4.46 -17.30
N VAL A 34 -2.40 -4.31 -16.38
CA VAL A 34 -2.40 -5.05 -15.11
C VAL A 34 -3.13 -4.21 -14.05
N GLU A 35 -4.17 -4.79 -13.46
CA GLU A 35 -5.05 -4.11 -12.51
C GLU A 35 -4.48 -4.06 -11.08
N SER A 36 -3.60 -5.01 -10.73
CA SER A 36 -3.01 -5.09 -9.39
C SER A 36 -1.62 -5.74 -9.39
N LEU A 37 -0.81 -5.40 -8.39
CA LEU A 37 0.42 -6.12 -8.09
C LEU A 37 0.16 -7.27 -7.14
N ASN A 38 1.09 -8.22 -7.13
CA ASN A 38 1.16 -9.22 -6.08
C ASN A 38 1.28 -8.55 -4.70
N VAL A 39 0.59 -9.06 -3.68
CA VAL A 39 0.54 -8.41 -2.35
C VAL A 39 1.92 -8.28 -1.73
N SER A 40 2.81 -9.27 -1.92
CA SER A 40 4.17 -9.21 -1.39
C SER A 40 5.01 -8.12 -2.08
N VAL A 41 4.84 -7.95 -3.39
CA VAL A 41 5.51 -6.90 -4.17
C VAL A 41 5.02 -5.52 -3.76
N ALA A 42 3.70 -5.32 -3.69
CA ALA A 42 3.10 -4.07 -3.24
C ALA A 42 3.54 -3.70 -1.82
N SER A 43 3.60 -4.69 -0.92
CA SER A 43 4.09 -4.50 0.45
C SER A 43 5.55 -4.06 0.47
N GLY A 44 6.41 -4.70 -0.33
CA GLY A 44 7.81 -4.32 -0.47
C GLY A 44 8.00 -2.87 -0.93
N VAL A 45 7.24 -2.44 -1.93
CA VAL A 45 7.26 -1.04 -2.42
C VAL A 45 6.86 -0.07 -1.31
N CYS A 46 5.74 -0.31 -0.64
CA CYS A 46 5.24 0.57 0.44
C CYS A 46 6.22 0.64 1.62
N LEU A 47 6.79 -0.49 2.04
CA LEU A 47 7.77 -0.54 3.12
C LEU A 47 9.05 0.22 2.76
N TYR A 48 9.53 0.09 1.52
CA TYR A 48 10.72 0.79 1.07
C TYR A 48 10.51 2.31 1.01
N GLU A 49 9.36 2.77 0.52
CA GLU A 49 9.03 4.20 0.54
C GLU A 49 8.91 4.74 1.96
N ALA A 50 8.26 3.99 2.85
CA ALA A 50 8.17 4.36 4.26
C ALA A 50 9.57 4.44 4.92
N ARG A 51 10.51 3.56 4.54
CA ARG A 51 11.91 3.66 4.96
C ARG A 51 12.58 4.90 4.39
N ARG A 52 12.46 5.14 3.07
CA ARG A 52 13.05 6.30 2.39
C ARG A 52 12.63 7.62 3.03
N GLN A 53 11.33 7.79 3.30
CA GLN A 53 10.82 9.01 3.95
C GLN A 53 11.31 9.17 5.39
N ARG A 54 11.49 8.07 6.14
CA ARG A 54 12.04 8.12 7.50
C ARG A 54 13.52 8.48 7.49
N THR A 55 14.29 8.01 6.52
CA THR A 55 15.72 8.34 6.38
C THR A 55 15.96 9.77 5.91
N VAL A 56 15.12 10.30 5.01
CA VAL A 56 15.26 11.69 4.50
C VAL A 56 14.85 12.74 5.55
N LYS A 57 14.01 12.37 6.53
CA LYS A 57 13.60 13.25 7.63
C LYS A 57 14.55 13.20 8.84
N ALA A 58 15.57 12.34 8.81
CA ALA A 58 16.59 12.23 9.85
C ALA A 58 17.77 13.15 9.57
#